data_AF-A0A953N978-F1
#
_entry.id   AF-A0A953N978-F1
#
_cell.length_a   1.000
_cell.length_b   1.000
_cell.length_c   1.000
_cell.angle_alpha   90.00
_cell.angle_beta   90.00
_cell.angle_gamma   90.00
#
_symmetry.space_group_name_H-M   'P 1'
#
loop_
_entity.id
_entity.type
_entity.pdbx_description
1 polymer ?
#
loop_
_entity_poly.entity_id
_entity_poly.type
_entity_poly.pdbx_seq_one_letter_code
_entity_poly.pdbx_strand_id
1 'polypeptide(L)'
;MQPFISVAPALEDYWRGIILFGKNSASYKFALAKSLLELNPQAGQLLKLSDLAPAFAKHIVSHLKQAPKQALSASSQYLDACRRYGIDDPNQTKLVEETVRRGFVNVIDAFHVVGAKDTQKRFFIDERSSNNGIRITDEFTALMAGHYIQNLGVEVEARWNLVETAWSLGVATHLIDVKHDADQSMLFTFDRSNRRKSVTSARGALNGYQKGKCFYCRCDIDITTGQETEVDHFFPHVLSREESFERIDGVWNLVLACAECNAGVGGKFARIPTIRLLERLETRNNFLIASHHPLRETLINQTGATESARRTFLSDFHNRALARLFHTWEPEELD
;
A
#
# COMPACT_ATOMS: atom_id res chain seq x y z
N MET A 1 -6.85 -30.91 19.11
CA MET A 1 -6.96 -30.01 17.94
C MET A 1 -7.58 -28.72 18.42
N GLN A 2 -6.87 -27.60 18.41
CA GLN A 2 -7.53 -26.31 18.66
C GLN A 2 -8.46 -26.03 17.48
N PRO A 3 -9.72 -25.64 17.73
CA PRO A 3 -10.64 -25.28 16.66
C PRO A 3 -10.09 -24.08 15.89
N PHE A 4 -10.30 -24.05 14.58
CA PHE A 4 -10.00 -22.87 13.77
C PHE A 4 -10.86 -21.71 14.26
N ILE A 5 -10.22 -20.64 14.75
CA ILE A 5 -10.91 -19.41 15.12
C ILE A 5 -11.02 -18.55 13.87
N SER A 6 -12.24 -18.36 13.37
CA SER A 6 -12.51 -17.39 12.32
C SER A 6 -12.64 -16.00 12.94
N VAL A 7 -11.63 -15.15 12.75
CA VAL A 7 -11.73 -13.73 13.11
C VAL A 7 -12.44 -12.99 11.97
N ALA A 8 -13.51 -12.27 12.30
CA ALA A 8 -14.19 -11.42 11.32
C ALA A 8 -13.26 -10.26 10.91
N PRO A 9 -13.07 -9.98 9.59
CA PRO A 9 -12.26 -8.86 9.16
C PRO A 9 -12.83 -7.52 9.65
N ALA A 10 -11.95 -6.60 10.04
CA ALA A 10 -12.34 -5.23 10.40
C ALA A 10 -12.66 -4.40 9.14
N LEU A 11 -13.26 -3.23 9.29
CA LEU A 11 -13.61 -2.37 8.16
C LEU A 11 -12.38 -1.94 7.35
N GLU A 12 -11.27 -1.71 8.03
CA GLU A 12 -9.99 -1.38 7.43
C GLU A 12 -9.44 -2.52 6.58
N ASP A 13 -9.72 -3.78 6.95
CA ASP A 13 -9.32 -4.94 6.14
C ASP A 13 -10.08 -4.98 4.81
N TYR A 14 -11.38 -4.64 4.82
CA TYR A 14 -12.16 -4.52 3.59
C TYR A 14 -11.66 -3.37 2.71
N TRP A 15 -11.41 -2.20 3.30
CA TRP A 15 -10.87 -1.04 2.58
C TRP A 15 -9.50 -1.35 1.96
N ARG A 16 -8.57 -1.88 2.75
CA ARG A 16 -7.25 -2.32 2.26
C ARG A 16 -7.38 -3.40 1.21
N GLY A 17 -8.32 -4.34 1.37
CA GLY A 17 -8.60 -5.36 0.37
C GLY A 17 -8.96 -4.77 -1.00
N ILE A 18 -9.84 -3.77 -1.02
CA ILE A 18 -10.26 -3.05 -2.24
C ILE A 18 -9.06 -2.35 -2.91
N ILE A 19 -8.27 -1.62 -2.13
CA ILE A 19 -7.18 -0.78 -2.65
C ILE A 19 -5.99 -1.64 -3.09
N LEU A 20 -5.57 -2.59 -2.25
CA LEU A 20 -4.35 -3.36 -2.45
C LEU A 20 -4.53 -4.48 -3.48
N PHE A 21 -5.66 -5.21 -3.41
CA PHE A 21 -5.89 -6.43 -4.18
C PHE A 21 -6.93 -6.29 -5.30
N GLY A 22 -7.73 -5.22 -5.30
CA GLY A 22 -8.69 -5.00 -6.38
C GLY A 22 -7.99 -4.77 -7.73
N LYS A 23 -8.54 -5.34 -8.82
CA LYS A 23 -8.00 -5.17 -10.18
C LYS A 23 -8.08 -3.70 -10.62
N ASN A 24 -7.05 -3.24 -11.32
CA ASN A 24 -6.96 -1.85 -11.80
C ASN A 24 -6.63 -1.83 -13.31
N SER A 25 -7.61 -1.46 -14.13
CA SER A 25 -7.42 -1.17 -15.56
C SER A 25 -7.13 0.31 -15.83
N ALA A 26 -7.49 1.17 -14.88
CA ALA A 26 -7.22 2.60 -14.81
C ALA A 26 -7.05 3.03 -13.34
N SER A 27 -6.47 4.21 -13.10
CA SER A 27 -6.21 4.74 -11.76
C SER A 27 -7.45 5.27 -11.03
N TYR A 28 -8.63 5.17 -11.65
CA TYR A 28 -9.89 5.73 -11.15
C TYR A 28 -10.26 5.23 -9.76
N LYS A 29 -9.93 3.98 -9.40
CA LYS A 29 -10.19 3.46 -8.06
C LYS A 29 -9.44 4.26 -6.99
N PHE A 30 -8.17 4.59 -7.23
CA PHE A 30 -7.37 5.36 -6.30
C PHE A 30 -7.87 6.80 -6.21
N ALA A 31 -8.24 7.40 -7.34
CA ALA A 31 -8.87 8.72 -7.33
C ALA A 31 -10.17 8.73 -6.54
N LEU A 32 -11.07 7.75 -6.75
CA LEU A 32 -12.32 7.63 -5.99
C LEU A 32 -12.06 7.45 -4.50
N ALA A 33 -11.13 6.56 -4.14
CA ALA A 33 -10.75 6.33 -2.75
C ALA A 33 -10.23 7.62 -2.09
N LYS A 34 -9.27 8.33 -2.72
CA LYS A 34 -8.76 9.59 -2.19
C LYS A 34 -9.85 10.66 -2.09
N SER A 35 -10.74 10.76 -3.06
CA SER A 35 -11.85 11.71 -3.01
C SER A 35 -12.83 11.44 -1.87
N LEU A 36 -13.16 10.18 -1.61
CA LEU A 36 -14.00 9.81 -0.46
C LEU A 36 -13.30 10.18 0.86
N LEU A 37 -12.01 9.87 1.00
CA LEU A 37 -11.23 10.23 2.18
C LEU A 37 -11.10 11.75 2.37
N GLU A 38 -10.88 12.52 1.29
CA GLU A 38 -10.77 13.98 1.31
C GLU A 38 -12.11 14.65 1.67
N LEU A 39 -13.22 14.16 1.10
CA LEU A 39 -14.55 14.74 1.31
C LEU A 39 -15.16 14.33 2.66
N ASN A 40 -14.76 13.17 3.20
CA ASN A 40 -15.25 12.60 4.46
C ASN A 40 -16.78 12.73 4.66
N PRO A 41 -17.61 12.27 3.70
CA PRO A 41 -19.05 12.42 3.79
C PRO A 41 -19.63 11.53 4.90
N GLN A 42 -20.78 11.95 5.44
CA GLN A 42 -21.42 11.30 6.58
C GLN A 42 -22.37 10.19 6.13
N ALA A 43 -22.64 9.23 7.01
CA ALA A 43 -23.57 8.14 6.77
C ALA A 43 -24.95 8.66 6.34
N GLY A 44 -25.55 8.00 5.35
CA GLY A 44 -26.81 8.41 4.75
C GLY A 44 -26.73 9.63 3.82
N GLN A 45 -25.60 10.34 3.75
CA GLN A 45 -25.43 11.46 2.82
C GLN A 45 -25.51 10.98 1.36
N LEU A 46 -26.27 11.72 0.55
CA LEU A 46 -26.21 11.59 -0.91
C LEU A 46 -25.04 12.43 -1.41
N LEU A 47 -24.00 11.79 -1.94
CA LEU A 47 -22.96 12.50 -2.64
C LEU A 47 -23.27 12.47 -4.14
N LYS A 48 -23.68 13.62 -4.70
CA LYS A 48 -23.95 13.74 -6.14
C LYS A 48 -22.64 13.59 -6.92
N LEU A 49 -22.72 13.06 -8.14
CA LEU A 49 -21.53 12.93 -9.00
C LEU A 49 -20.89 14.29 -9.29
N SER A 50 -21.68 15.37 -9.38
CA SER A 50 -21.19 16.75 -9.53
C SER A 50 -20.33 17.23 -8.37
N ASP A 51 -20.62 16.75 -7.15
CA ASP A 51 -19.93 17.17 -5.93
C ASP A 51 -18.66 16.33 -5.70
N LEU A 52 -18.69 15.07 -6.16
CA LEU A 52 -17.55 14.17 -6.16
C LEU A 52 -16.53 14.49 -7.26
N ALA A 53 -16.99 14.93 -8.43
CA ALA A 53 -16.18 15.16 -9.62
C ALA A 53 -14.97 16.10 -9.41
N PRO A 54 -15.07 17.24 -8.70
CA PRO A 54 -13.94 18.14 -8.48
C PRO A 54 -12.77 17.45 -7.77
N ALA A 55 -13.02 16.75 -6.66
CA ALA A 55 -11.98 16.03 -5.92
C ALA A 55 -11.38 14.89 -6.74
N PHE A 56 -12.24 14.15 -7.44
CA PHE A 56 -11.81 13.02 -8.27
C PHE A 56 -10.90 13.45 -9.43
N ALA A 57 -11.34 14.47 -10.18
CA ALA A 57 -10.58 15.02 -11.30
C ALA A 57 -9.26 15.63 -10.85
N LYS A 58 -9.26 16.36 -9.72
CA LYS A 58 -8.06 16.96 -9.12
C LYS A 58 -6.97 15.92 -8.89
N HIS A 59 -7.29 14.77 -8.29
CA HIS A 59 -6.30 13.72 -8.06
C HIS A 59 -5.77 13.12 -9.38
N ILE A 60 -6.66 12.80 -10.34
CA ILE A 60 -6.24 12.27 -11.65
C ILE A 60 -5.30 13.25 -12.37
N VAL A 61 -5.65 14.54 -12.40
CA VAL A 61 -4.86 15.60 -13.04
C VAL A 61 -3.50 15.76 -12.36
N SER A 62 -3.46 15.71 -11.02
CA SER A 62 -2.20 15.75 -10.27
C SER A 62 -1.25 14.62 -10.68
N HIS A 63 -1.75 13.40 -10.77
CA HIS A 63 -0.97 12.24 -11.21
C HIS A 63 -0.59 12.28 -12.69
N LEU A 64 -1.48 12.75 -13.57
CA LEU A 64 -1.18 12.91 -15.01
C LEU A 64 0.02 13.83 -15.27
N LYS A 65 0.23 14.85 -14.43
CA LYS A 65 1.38 15.77 -14.53
C LYS A 65 2.72 15.07 -14.24
N GLN A 66 2.71 14.00 -13.46
CA GLN A 66 3.93 13.29 -13.02
C GLN A 66 4.13 11.96 -13.78
N ALA A 67 3.03 11.24 -14.01
CA ALA A 67 2.96 9.95 -14.66
C ALA A 67 1.90 9.99 -15.78
N PRO A 68 2.28 10.18 -17.06
CA PRO A 68 1.31 10.43 -18.14
C PRO A 68 0.42 9.22 -18.46
N LYS A 69 0.81 8.01 -18.04
CA LYS A 69 0.05 6.76 -18.25
C LYS A 69 -0.75 6.39 -17.00
N GLN A 70 -2.06 6.56 -17.09
CA GLN A 70 -3.04 6.35 -16.00
C GLN A 70 -4.03 5.21 -16.27
N ALA A 71 -3.83 4.47 -17.36
CA ALA A 71 -4.63 3.30 -17.72
C ALA A 71 -3.80 2.31 -18.54
N LEU A 72 -4.27 1.08 -18.59
CA LEU A 72 -3.74 0.05 -19.49
C LEU A 72 -4.16 0.30 -20.95
N SER A 73 -5.35 0.88 -21.16
CA SER A 73 -5.84 1.24 -22.49
C SER A 73 -4.92 2.27 -23.16
N ALA A 74 -4.69 2.11 -24.46
CA ALA A 74 -3.92 3.06 -25.26
C ALA A 74 -4.62 4.42 -25.40
N SER A 75 -5.95 4.46 -25.28
CA SER A 75 -6.76 5.67 -25.33
C SER A 75 -7.82 5.69 -24.24
N SER A 76 -8.16 6.88 -23.76
CA SER A 76 -9.27 7.09 -22.83
C SER A 76 -9.77 8.51 -23.00
N GLN A 77 -11.00 8.64 -23.51
CA GLN A 77 -11.65 9.94 -23.70
C GLN A 77 -11.68 10.76 -22.40
N TYR A 78 -11.82 10.10 -21.25
CA TYR A 78 -11.78 10.79 -19.97
C TYR A 78 -10.38 11.28 -19.61
N LEU A 79 -9.33 10.47 -19.77
CA LEU A 79 -7.96 10.92 -19.52
C LEU A 79 -7.56 12.03 -20.49
N ASP A 80 -8.01 11.98 -21.74
CA ASP A 80 -7.77 13.02 -22.74
C ASP A 80 -8.46 14.33 -22.32
N ALA A 81 -9.69 14.26 -21.80
CA ALA A 81 -10.37 15.41 -21.20
C ALA A 81 -9.63 15.96 -19.96
N CYS A 82 -9.10 15.09 -19.09
CA CYS A 82 -8.28 15.53 -17.95
C CYS A 82 -6.99 16.23 -18.38
N ARG A 83 -6.31 15.74 -19.42
CA ARG A 83 -5.12 16.42 -19.97
C ARG A 83 -5.50 17.78 -20.53
N ARG A 84 -6.51 17.81 -21.40
CA ARG A 84 -6.96 19.04 -22.06
C ARG A 84 -7.42 20.11 -21.06
N TYR A 85 -8.37 19.78 -20.19
CA TYR A 85 -9.03 20.75 -19.32
C TYR A 85 -8.42 20.86 -17.92
N GLY A 86 -7.51 19.97 -17.54
CA GLY A 86 -6.81 20.02 -16.25
C GLY A 86 -5.33 20.41 -16.34
N ILE A 87 -4.72 20.34 -17.52
CA ILE A 87 -3.29 20.61 -17.71
C ILE A 87 -3.07 21.63 -18.84
N ASP A 88 -3.51 21.34 -20.06
CA ASP A 88 -3.10 22.09 -21.25
C ASP A 88 -3.85 23.43 -21.41
N ASP A 89 -5.18 23.42 -21.24
CA ASP A 89 -6.09 24.56 -21.29
C ASP A 89 -7.05 24.49 -20.09
N PRO A 90 -6.59 24.86 -18.88
CA PRO A 90 -7.34 24.65 -17.65
C PRO A 90 -8.75 25.27 -17.67
N ASN A 91 -9.76 24.41 -17.59
CA ASN A 91 -11.16 24.79 -17.55
C ASN A 91 -11.92 23.91 -16.58
N GLN A 92 -12.12 24.41 -15.36
CA GLN A 92 -12.69 23.62 -14.27
C GLN A 92 -14.11 23.14 -14.55
N THR A 93 -14.95 23.98 -15.17
CA THR A 93 -16.33 23.61 -15.50
C THR A 93 -16.37 22.44 -16.47
N LYS A 94 -15.64 22.53 -17.58
CA LYS A 94 -15.57 21.43 -18.57
C LYS A 94 -14.93 20.17 -18.00
N LEU A 95 -13.91 20.31 -17.15
CA LEU A 95 -13.28 19.18 -16.48
C LEU A 95 -14.28 18.43 -15.59
N VAL A 96 -15.10 19.15 -14.82
CA VAL A 96 -16.15 18.58 -13.98
C VAL A 96 -17.23 17.92 -14.82
N GLU A 97 -17.72 18.58 -15.87
CA GLU A 97 -18.72 18.02 -16.80
C GLU A 97 -18.25 16.69 -17.43
N GLU A 98 -17.01 16.65 -17.95
CA GLU A 98 -16.44 15.43 -18.52
C GLU A 98 -16.19 14.34 -17.46
N THR A 99 -15.85 14.73 -16.23
CA THR A 99 -15.69 13.80 -15.10
C THR A 99 -17.02 13.16 -14.72
N VAL A 100 -18.09 13.93 -14.58
CA VAL A 100 -19.43 13.40 -14.32
C VAL A 100 -19.86 12.45 -15.44
N ARG A 101 -19.63 12.83 -16.70
CA ARG A 101 -20.05 12.06 -17.87
C ARG A 101 -19.28 10.76 -18.04
N ARG A 102 -17.99 10.71 -17.70
CA ARG A 102 -17.08 9.62 -18.11
C ARG A 102 -16.24 9.02 -16.99
N GLY A 103 -15.88 9.81 -15.98
CA GLY A 103 -14.97 9.39 -14.91
C GLY A 103 -15.54 8.28 -14.03
N PHE A 104 -16.86 8.27 -13.83
CA PHE A 104 -17.53 7.35 -12.92
C PHE A 104 -18.16 6.11 -13.56
N VAL A 105 -18.01 5.95 -14.89
CA VAL A 105 -18.74 4.92 -15.66
C VAL A 105 -18.49 3.51 -15.13
N ASN A 106 -17.22 3.16 -14.87
CA ASN A 106 -16.85 1.79 -14.46
C ASN A 106 -16.40 1.69 -13.00
N VAL A 107 -15.87 2.77 -12.43
CA VAL A 107 -15.21 2.70 -11.12
C VAL A 107 -16.20 2.46 -9.99
N ILE A 108 -17.41 3.03 -10.06
CA ILE A 108 -18.44 2.85 -9.02
C ILE A 108 -18.92 1.40 -8.97
N ASP A 109 -19.11 0.76 -10.13
CA ASP A 109 -19.46 -0.66 -10.23
C ASP A 109 -18.34 -1.55 -9.67
N ALA A 110 -17.10 -1.27 -10.05
CA ALA A 110 -15.96 -2.13 -9.76
C ALA A 110 -15.28 -1.84 -8.41
N PHE A 111 -15.64 -0.77 -7.69
CA PHE A 111 -14.88 -0.33 -6.51
C PHE A 111 -14.81 -1.42 -5.45
N HIS A 112 -15.93 -2.05 -5.15
CA HIS A 112 -16.04 -3.08 -4.10
C HIS A 112 -15.68 -4.48 -4.58
N VAL A 113 -15.32 -4.67 -5.86
CA VAL A 113 -14.99 -5.98 -6.42
C VAL A 113 -13.56 -6.36 -6.04
N VAL A 114 -13.41 -7.44 -5.27
CA VAL A 114 -12.12 -8.05 -4.93
C VAL A 114 -12.13 -9.52 -5.35
N GLY A 115 -11.16 -9.91 -6.18
CA GLY A 115 -11.16 -11.24 -6.80
C GLY A 115 -12.31 -11.38 -7.81
N ALA A 116 -13.29 -12.21 -7.48
CA ALA A 116 -14.42 -12.54 -8.35
C ALA A 116 -15.78 -11.98 -7.88
N LYS A 117 -15.85 -11.39 -6.69
CA LYS A 117 -17.10 -10.92 -6.08
C LYS A 117 -16.91 -9.61 -5.34
N ASP A 118 -18.02 -8.97 -4.99
CA ASP A 118 -18.03 -7.82 -4.10
C ASP A 118 -17.61 -8.20 -2.68
N THR A 119 -16.97 -7.26 -2.00
CA THR A 119 -16.72 -7.33 -0.56
C THR A 119 -18.03 -7.37 0.21
N GLN A 120 -18.04 -8.07 1.35
CA GLN A 120 -19.22 -8.14 2.22
C GLN A 120 -19.63 -6.77 2.75
N LYS A 121 -18.66 -5.90 3.02
CA LYS A 121 -18.87 -4.52 3.45
C LYS A 121 -18.67 -3.58 2.27
N ARG A 122 -19.62 -2.65 2.09
CA ARG A 122 -19.56 -1.57 1.09
C ARG A 122 -19.44 -0.25 1.81
N PHE A 123 -18.73 0.70 1.22
CA PHE A 123 -18.52 2.04 1.75
C PHE A 123 -19.50 3.05 1.15
N PHE A 124 -20.11 2.71 0.01
CA PHE A 124 -21.22 3.43 -0.58
C PHE A 124 -22.15 2.50 -1.36
N ILE A 125 -23.39 2.94 -1.55
CA ILE A 125 -24.39 2.32 -2.42
C ILE A 125 -24.48 3.13 -3.70
N ASP A 126 -24.52 2.45 -4.85
CA ASP A 126 -24.71 3.09 -6.14
C ASP A 126 -26.18 3.53 -6.30
N GLU A 127 -26.39 4.84 -6.39
CA GLU A 127 -27.68 5.45 -6.68
C GLU A 127 -27.60 6.32 -7.95
N ARG A 128 -26.70 6.01 -8.90
CA ARG A 128 -26.55 6.80 -10.13
C ARG A 128 -27.84 6.85 -10.94
N SER A 129 -28.56 5.74 -11.03
CA SER A 129 -29.79 5.63 -11.83
C SER A 129 -30.98 6.37 -11.23
N SER A 130 -31.12 6.39 -9.90
CA SER A 130 -32.23 7.05 -9.22
C SER A 130 -31.92 8.50 -8.82
N ASN A 131 -30.67 8.77 -8.45
CA ASN A 131 -30.29 10.00 -7.74
C ASN A 131 -29.04 10.68 -8.32
N ASN A 132 -28.44 10.20 -9.42
CA ASN A 132 -27.21 10.75 -10.00
C ASN A 132 -26.08 10.90 -8.96
N GLY A 133 -25.89 9.90 -8.10
CA GLY A 133 -24.90 9.95 -7.02
C GLY A 133 -24.66 8.61 -6.33
N ILE A 134 -23.96 8.65 -5.22
CA ILE A 134 -23.73 7.51 -4.34
C ILE A 134 -24.22 7.83 -2.93
N ARG A 135 -24.80 6.84 -2.26
CA ARG A 135 -25.23 6.95 -0.86
C ARG A 135 -24.12 6.46 0.05
N ILE A 136 -23.71 7.27 1.01
CA ILE A 136 -22.67 6.87 1.95
C ILE A 136 -23.25 5.95 3.02
N THR A 137 -22.52 4.90 3.33
CA THR A 137 -22.92 3.86 4.30
C THR A 137 -22.40 4.18 5.71
N ASP A 138 -23.00 3.52 6.71
CA ASP A 138 -22.50 3.56 8.08
C ASP A 138 -21.06 3.00 8.17
N GLU A 139 -20.74 1.98 7.37
CA GLU A 139 -19.39 1.41 7.27
C GLU A 139 -18.33 2.44 6.90
N PHE A 140 -18.61 3.38 6.01
CA PHE A 140 -17.65 4.42 5.65
C PHE A 140 -17.43 5.41 6.80
N THR A 141 -18.49 5.86 7.47
CA THR A 141 -18.34 6.74 8.64
C THR A 141 -17.61 6.02 9.78
N ALA A 142 -17.90 4.74 10.02
CA ALA A 142 -17.19 3.93 11.01
C ALA A 142 -15.70 3.75 10.65
N LEU A 143 -15.37 3.54 9.38
CA LEU A 143 -13.98 3.52 8.89
C LEU A 143 -13.27 4.84 9.19
N MET A 144 -13.94 5.96 8.96
CA MET A 144 -13.38 7.30 9.15
C MET A 144 -13.23 7.69 10.64
N ALA A 145 -14.01 7.06 11.52
CA ALA A 145 -13.85 7.19 12.97
C ALA A 145 -12.72 6.30 13.55
N GLY A 146 -12.18 5.38 12.75
CA GLY A 146 -11.13 4.45 13.17
C GLY A 146 -9.76 5.11 13.35
N HIS A 147 -8.93 4.48 14.18
CA HIS A 147 -7.58 4.97 14.51
C HIS A 147 -6.63 5.06 13.31
N TYR A 148 -6.88 4.31 12.23
CA TYR A 148 -5.99 4.23 11.07
C TYR A 148 -6.33 5.19 9.93
N ILE A 149 -7.34 6.04 10.06
CA ILE A 149 -7.80 6.95 8.99
C ILE A 149 -6.65 7.73 8.33
N GLN A 150 -5.72 8.24 9.15
CA GLN A 150 -4.61 9.06 8.70
C GLN A 150 -3.70 8.27 7.73
N ASN A 151 -3.55 6.97 7.96
CA ASN A 151 -2.71 6.10 7.15
C ASN A 151 -3.36 5.71 5.81
N LEU A 152 -4.70 5.64 5.74
CA LEU A 152 -5.41 5.15 4.55
C LEU A 152 -5.09 5.97 3.30
N GLY A 153 -4.97 7.29 3.44
CA GLY A 153 -4.60 8.18 2.32
C GLY A 153 -3.20 7.88 1.78
N VAL A 154 -2.24 7.62 2.68
CA VAL A 154 -0.86 7.28 2.31
C VAL A 154 -0.78 5.89 1.69
N GLU A 155 -1.55 4.93 2.19
CA GLU A 155 -1.64 3.58 1.61
C GLU A 155 -2.20 3.62 0.17
N VAL A 156 -3.26 4.40 -0.07
CA VAL A 156 -3.84 4.60 -1.41
C VAL A 156 -2.81 5.23 -2.34
N GLU A 157 -2.12 6.27 -1.89
CA GLU A 157 -1.08 6.97 -2.65
C GLU A 157 0.09 6.05 -3.02
N ALA A 158 0.61 5.30 -2.04
CA ALA A 158 1.70 4.35 -2.27
C ALA A 158 1.32 3.27 -3.28
N ARG A 159 0.08 2.77 -3.19
CA ARG A 159 -0.44 1.78 -4.14
C ARG A 159 -0.59 2.37 -5.54
N TRP A 160 -1.09 3.60 -5.66
CA TRP A 160 -1.25 4.28 -6.94
C TRP A 160 0.10 4.45 -7.65
N ASN A 161 1.10 5.02 -6.98
CA ASN A 161 2.44 5.25 -7.54
C ASN A 161 3.10 3.94 -8.04
N LEU A 162 2.87 2.83 -7.34
CA LEU A 162 3.37 1.51 -7.73
C LEU A 162 2.69 0.97 -9.00
N VAL A 163 1.37 1.17 -9.12
CA VAL A 163 0.62 0.79 -10.33
C VAL A 163 1.08 1.60 -11.55
N GLU A 164 1.23 2.90 -11.41
CA GLU A 164 1.73 3.79 -12.48
C GLU A 164 3.14 3.44 -12.90
N THR A 165 4.01 3.14 -11.92
CA THR A 165 5.37 2.73 -12.20
C THR A 165 5.38 1.45 -13.05
N ALA A 166 4.57 0.45 -12.70
CA ALA A 166 4.44 -0.77 -13.50
C ALA A 166 4.00 -0.48 -14.94
N TRP A 167 2.96 0.35 -15.10
CA TRP A 167 2.44 0.74 -16.41
C TRP A 167 3.48 1.47 -17.26
N SER A 168 4.30 2.32 -16.64
CA SER A 168 5.38 3.04 -17.31
C SER A 168 6.52 2.13 -17.77
N LEU A 169 6.80 1.06 -17.02
CA LEU A 169 7.78 0.04 -17.40
C LEU A 169 7.22 -0.95 -18.44
N GLY A 170 5.90 -0.99 -18.58
CA GLY A 170 5.19 -1.95 -19.44
C GLY A 170 5.21 -3.37 -18.88
N VAL A 171 5.25 -3.50 -17.56
CA VAL A 171 5.22 -4.78 -16.84
C VAL A 171 3.97 -4.86 -15.96
N ALA A 172 3.58 -6.08 -15.58
CA ALA A 172 2.53 -6.25 -14.59
C ALA A 172 3.04 -5.79 -13.21
N THR A 173 2.13 -5.28 -12.37
CA THR A 173 2.48 -4.67 -11.07
C THR A 173 3.19 -5.63 -10.12
N HIS A 174 2.88 -6.93 -10.18
CA HIS A 174 3.53 -7.97 -9.39
C HIS A 174 4.95 -8.30 -9.87
N LEU A 175 5.30 -7.96 -11.12
CA LEU A 175 6.60 -8.23 -11.75
C LEU A 175 7.61 -7.10 -11.58
N ILE A 176 7.27 -6.02 -10.85
CA ILE A 176 8.23 -4.95 -10.61
C ILE A 176 9.30 -5.47 -9.66
N ASP A 177 10.57 -5.36 -10.06
CA ASP A 177 11.70 -5.54 -9.16
C ASP A 177 11.95 -4.24 -8.41
N VAL A 178 11.62 -4.23 -7.12
CA VAL A 178 11.73 -3.06 -6.26
C VAL A 178 12.93 -3.21 -5.34
N LYS A 179 13.74 -2.16 -5.28
CA LYS A 179 14.87 -2.00 -4.38
C LYS A 179 14.58 -0.91 -3.36
N HIS A 180 15.31 -0.93 -2.26
CA HIS A 180 15.22 0.07 -1.21
C HIS A 180 16.47 0.95 -1.21
N ASP A 181 16.27 2.26 -1.10
CA ASP A 181 17.31 3.21 -0.75
C ASP A 181 17.13 3.56 0.72
N ALA A 182 18.06 3.11 1.55
CA ALA A 182 18.04 3.33 3.00
C ALA A 182 18.20 4.81 3.37
N ASP A 183 19.01 5.57 2.63
CA ASP A 183 19.28 6.98 2.91
C ASP A 183 18.03 7.83 2.67
N GLN A 184 17.28 7.51 1.62
CA GLN A 184 16.05 8.21 1.28
C GLN A 184 14.80 7.58 1.90
N SER A 185 14.90 6.37 2.47
CA SER A 185 13.76 5.55 2.90
C SER A 185 12.71 5.37 1.78
N MET A 186 13.19 5.24 0.55
CA MET A 186 12.36 5.17 -0.66
C MET A 186 12.54 3.83 -1.36
N LEU A 187 11.43 3.31 -1.88
CA LEU A 187 11.45 2.23 -2.84
C LEU A 187 11.70 2.77 -4.24
N PHE A 188 12.59 2.12 -4.98
CA PHE A 188 12.92 2.50 -6.36
C PHE A 188 13.03 1.26 -7.25
N THR A 189 13.00 1.49 -8.55
CA THR A 189 13.23 0.49 -9.60
C THR A 189 14.16 1.08 -10.66
N PHE A 190 14.60 0.27 -11.61
CA PHE A 190 15.27 0.76 -12.81
C PHE A 190 14.29 0.79 -14.00
N ASP A 191 14.42 1.81 -14.85
CA ASP A 191 13.73 1.87 -16.14
C ASP A 191 14.43 0.98 -17.20
N ARG A 192 13.85 0.91 -18.40
CA ARG A 192 14.42 0.11 -19.51
C ARG A 192 15.80 0.60 -19.97
N SER A 193 16.18 1.82 -19.61
CA SER A 193 17.48 2.42 -19.87
C SER A 193 18.42 2.34 -18.66
N ASN A 194 18.09 1.49 -17.69
CA ASN A 194 18.85 1.27 -16.46
C ASN A 194 19.00 2.53 -15.59
N ARG A 195 18.10 3.51 -15.74
CA ARG A 195 18.07 4.71 -14.90
C ARG A 195 17.18 4.46 -13.69
N ARG A 196 17.64 4.95 -12.53
CA ARG A 196 16.88 4.87 -11.29
C ARG A 196 15.58 5.66 -11.41
N LYS A 197 14.48 5.03 -11.00
CA LYS A 197 13.14 5.62 -10.92
C LYS A 197 12.57 5.39 -9.53
N SER A 198 12.23 6.47 -8.84
CA SER A 198 11.53 6.40 -7.55
C SER A 198 10.13 5.80 -7.75
N VAL A 199 9.72 4.93 -6.81
CA VAL A 199 8.42 4.27 -6.82
C VAL A 199 7.53 4.93 -5.77
N THR A 200 7.85 4.76 -4.48
CA THR A 200 7.08 5.31 -3.36
C THR A 200 7.90 5.23 -2.07
N SER A 201 7.43 5.79 -0.97
CA SER A 201 8.11 5.63 0.32
C SER A 201 7.98 4.20 0.84
N ALA A 202 9.04 3.68 1.46
CA ALA A 202 8.99 2.35 2.08
C ALA A 202 7.91 2.29 3.18
N ARG A 203 7.72 3.39 3.93
CA ARG A 203 6.64 3.54 4.91
C ARG A 203 5.26 3.31 4.31
N GLY A 204 4.92 4.04 3.25
CA GLY A 204 3.61 3.93 2.60
C GLY A 204 3.37 2.53 2.00
N ALA A 205 4.39 1.94 1.38
CA ALA A 205 4.28 0.62 0.78
C ALA A 205 4.10 -0.52 1.81
N LEU A 206 4.79 -0.44 2.96
CA LEU A 206 4.75 -1.47 3.99
C LEU A 206 3.49 -1.37 4.88
N ASN A 207 2.97 -0.15 5.10
CA ASN A 207 1.91 0.07 6.10
C ASN A 207 0.61 -0.65 5.78
N GLY A 208 0.22 -0.72 4.50
CA GLY A 208 -0.97 -1.46 4.07
C GLY A 208 -0.96 -2.94 4.50
N TYR A 209 0.22 -3.51 4.77
CA TYR A 209 0.38 -4.92 5.16
C TYR A 209 0.67 -5.13 6.63
N GLN A 210 1.22 -4.11 7.29
CA GLN A 210 1.33 -4.08 8.75
C GLN A 210 0.09 -3.50 9.43
N LYS A 211 -0.89 -3.05 8.63
CA LYS A 211 -2.20 -2.58 9.08
C LYS A 211 -2.14 -1.41 10.06
N GLY A 212 -1.13 -0.54 9.94
CA GLY A 212 -0.93 0.56 10.89
C GLY A 212 -0.46 0.11 12.27
N LYS A 213 0.16 -1.07 12.38
CA LYS A 213 0.76 -1.56 13.63
C LYS A 213 2.28 -1.66 13.53
N CYS A 214 2.96 -1.36 14.65
CA CYS A 214 4.38 -1.68 14.83
C CYS A 214 4.58 -3.19 14.64
N PHE A 215 5.58 -3.57 13.86
CA PHE A 215 5.86 -4.99 13.58
C PHE A 215 6.21 -5.78 14.86
N TYR A 216 6.88 -5.12 15.81
CA TYR A 216 7.40 -5.74 17.01
C TYR A 216 6.37 -5.80 18.15
N CYS A 217 5.97 -4.66 18.72
CA CYS A 217 5.07 -4.62 19.89
C CYS A 217 3.57 -4.55 19.55
N ARG A 218 3.22 -4.39 18.26
CA ARG A 218 1.84 -4.24 17.76
C ARG A 218 1.05 -3.02 18.26
N CYS A 219 1.73 -2.04 18.86
CA CYS A 219 1.11 -0.73 19.11
C CYS A 219 0.68 -0.09 17.78
N ASP A 220 -0.30 0.81 17.85
CA ASP A 220 -0.68 1.64 16.71
C ASP A 220 0.49 2.54 16.28
N ILE A 221 0.61 2.76 14.97
CA ILE A 221 1.61 3.63 14.37
C ILE A 221 0.95 4.61 13.39
N ASP A 222 1.41 5.85 13.42
CA ASP A 222 1.10 6.88 12.43
C ASP A 222 2.26 7.02 11.45
N ILE A 223 1.97 6.82 10.16
CA ILE A 223 2.95 6.97 9.08
C ILE A 223 2.88 8.31 8.35
N THR A 224 1.96 9.21 8.74
CA THR A 224 1.78 10.51 8.10
C THR A 224 2.85 11.51 8.52
N THR A 225 3.10 11.62 9.82
CA THR A 225 4.10 12.53 10.40
C THR A 225 5.52 11.97 10.31
N GLY A 226 5.66 10.64 10.33
CA GLY A 226 6.95 9.94 10.23
C GLY A 226 7.88 10.12 11.43
N GLN A 227 7.48 10.90 12.45
CA GLN A 227 8.30 11.18 13.63
C GLN A 227 8.28 10.03 14.65
N GLU A 228 7.23 9.21 14.65
CA GLU A 228 7.07 8.11 15.61
C GLU A 228 7.19 6.71 14.96
N THR A 229 7.32 6.66 13.62
CA THR A 229 7.32 5.42 12.85
C THR A 229 8.46 5.39 11.85
N GLU A 230 9.34 4.40 12.00
CA GLU A 230 10.55 4.25 11.20
C GLU A 230 10.53 2.95 10.40
N VAL A 231 11.26 2.95 9.28
CA VAL A 231 11.55 1.73 8.51
C VAL A 231 12.79 1.10 9.13
N ASP A 232 12.60 0.02 9.86
CA ASP A 232 13.68 -0.75 10.47
C ASP A 232 14.07 -1.94 9.59
N HIS A 233 15.35 -2.30 9.66
CA HIS A 233 15.87 -3.54 9.11
C HIS A 233 15.79 -4.62 10.19
N PHE A 234 14.90 -5.60 10.01
CA PHE A 234 14.70 -6.71 10.95
C PHE A 234 16.04 -7.34 11.36
N PHE A 235 16.88 -7.68 10.40
CA PHE A 235 18.30 -7.92 10.61
C PHE A 235 19.05 -6.59 10.52
N PRO A 236 19.77 -6.17 11.58
CA PRO A 236 20.37 -4.84 11.67
C PRO A 236 21.28 -4.49 10.49
N HIS A 237 21.08 -3.30 9.91
CA HIS A 237 21.85 -2.81 8.76
C HIS A 237 23.38 -2.77 8.98
N VAL A 238 23.88 -2.75 10.23
CA VAL A 238 25.33 -2.84 10.50
C VAL A 238 26.00 -4.08 9.88
N LEU A 239 25.23 -5.15 9.64
CA LEU A 239 25.69 -6.36 8.97
C LEU A 239 26.02 -6.13 7.48
N SER A 240 25.56 -5.03 6.86
CA SER A 240 25.85 -4.69 5.44
C SER A 240 27.35 -4.49 5.16
N ARG A 241 28.17 -4.31 6.19
CA ARG A 241 29.63 -4.18 6.10
C ARG A 241 30.34 -5.49 5.79
N GLU A 242 29.63 -6.61 5.86
CA GLU A 242 30.18 -7.94 5.65
C GLU A 242 29.59 -8.56 4.38
N GLU A 243 30.47 -9.00 3.47
CA GLU A 243 30.08 -9.57 2.18
C GLU A 243 29.09 -10.73 2.31
N SER A 244 29.14 -11.48 3.41
CA SER A 244 28.21 -12.60 3.63
C SER A 244 26.75 -12.15 3.76
N PHE A 245 26.46 -10.89 4.11
CA PHE A 245 25.10 -10.39 4.29
C PHE A 245 24.60 -9.60 3.06
N GLU A 246 24.74 -10.20 1.88
CA GLU A 246 24.13 -9.67 0.66
C GLU A 246 22.61 -9.46 0.83
N ARG A 247 22.07 -8.46 0.13
CA ARG A 247 20.62 -8.17 0.05
C ARG A 247 19.96 -7.83 1.40
N ILE A 248 20.73 -7.35 2.37
CA ILE A 248 20.21 -6.90 3.66
C ILE A 248 19.23 -5.74 3.53
N ASP A 249 19.40 -4.88 2.53
CA ASP A 249 18.46 -3.81 2.18
C ASP A 249 17.24 -4.31 1.38
N GLY A 250 17.11 -5.63 1.23
CA GLY A 250 15.99 -6.26 0.56
C GLY A 250 14.69 -5.99 1.30
N VAL A 251 13.59 -5.85 0.55
CA VAL A 251 12.27 -5.55 1.10
C VAL A 251 11.78 -6.62 2.08
N TRP A 252 12.26 -7.86 1.90
CA TRP A 252 12.03 -8.98 2.82
C TRP A 252 12.49 -8.69 4.26
N ASN A 253 13.47 -7.81 4.45
CA ASN A 253 14.08 -7.45 5.73
C ASN A 253 13.53 -6.14 6.31
N LEU A 254 12.69 -5.39 5.59
CA LEU A 254 12.19 -4.09 6.03
C LEU A 254 10.85 -4.21 6.76
N VAL A 255 10.73 -3.57 7.92
CA VAL A 255 9.51 -3.53 8.74
C VAL A 255 9.24 -2.10 9.23
N LEU A 256 7.98 -1.78 9.53
CA LEU A 256 7.66 -0.55 10.25
C LEU A 256 7.70 -0.81 11.76
N ALA A 257 8.43 0.02 12.47
CA ALA A 257 8.58 -0.05 13.93
C ALA A 257 8.24 1.30 14.54
N CYS A 258 7.65 1.29 15.74
CA CYS A 258 7.52 2.49 16.54
C CYS A 258 8.90 2.93 17.06
N ALA A 259 9.04 4.21 17.38
CA ALA A 259 10.28 4.80 17.89
C ALA A 259 10.83 4.03 19.11
N GLU A 260 9.96 3.60 20.04
CA GLU A 260 10.39 2.87 21.23
C GLU A 260 11.02 1.51 20.90
N CYS A 261 10.38 0.75 20.00
CA CYS A 261 10.92 -0.55 19.57
C CYS A 261 12.19 -0.40 18.73
N ASN A 262 12.30 0.63 17.89
CA ASN A 262 13.46 0.76 17.01
C ASN A 262 14.69 1.32 17.75
N ALA A 263 14.49 2.45 18.44
CA ALA A 263 15.57 3.28 18.99
C ALA A 263 15.31 3.75 20.44
N GLY A 264 14.24 3.28 21.09
CA GLY A 264 13.90 3.60 22.47
C GLY A 264 14.80 2.93 23.51
N VAL A 265 14.49 3.16 24.78
CA VAL A 265 15.29 2.61 25.89
C VAL A 265 15.06 1.11 25.95
N GLY A 266 16.10 0.35 25.60
CA GLY A 266 15.97 -1.10 25.47
C GLY A 266 15.30 -1.54 24.16
N GLY A 267 15.18 -0.66 23.15
CA GLY A 267 14.76 -0.98 21.78
C GLY A 267 15.79 -1.80 20.99
N LYS A 268 15.44 -2.28 19.80
CA LYS A 268 16.21 -3.28 19.05
C LYS A 268 17.67 -2.91 18.79
N PHE A 269 17.93 -1.71 18.27
CA PHE A 269 19.26 -1.28 17.79
C PHE A 269 19.92 -2.37 16.89
N ALA A 270 21.11 -2.82 17.28
CA ALA A 270 21.89 -3.84 16.58
C ALA A 270 21.63 -5.28 17.09
N ARG A 271 20.59 -5.52 17.88
CA ARG A 271 20.25 -6.86 18.37
C ARG A 271 19.42 -7.63 17.34
N ILE A 272 19.55 -8.96 17.37
CA ILE A 272 18.85 -9.86 16.47
C ILE A 272 17.46 -10.18 17.04
N PRO A 273 16.35 -9.96 16.31
CA PRO A 273 15.05 -10.36 16.81
C PRO A 273 14.96 -11.87 17.12
N THR A 274 14.13 -12.24 18.10
CA THR A 274 13.93 -13.65 18.50
C THR A 274 13.35 -14.50 17.36
N ILE A 275 13.48 -15.84 17.48
CA ILE A 275 12.90 -16.78 16.51
C ILE A 275 11.39 -16.57 16.33
N ARG A 276 10.68 -16.23 17.42
CA ARG A 276 9.26 -15.88 17.37
C ARG A 276 8.97 -14.71 16.43
N LEU A 277 9.80 -13.66 16.47
CA LEU A 277 9.69 -12.52 15.56
C LEU A 277 10.13 -12.88 14.12
N LEU A 278 11.06 -13.84 13.96
CA LEU A 278 11.46 -14.36 12.64
C LEU A 278 10.32 -15.14 11.98
N GLU A 279 9.60 -15.97 12.72
CA GLU A 279 8.39 -16.67 12.24
C GLU A 279 7.30 -15.68 11.83
N ARG A 280 7.15 -14.57 12.57
CA ARG A 280 6.27 -13.47 12.18
C ARG A 280 6.72 -12.82 10.86
N LEU A 281 8.02 -12.60 10.68
CA LEU A 281 8.58 -12.04 9.45
C LEU A 281 8.32 -12.96 8.26
N GLU A 282 8.58 -14.26 8.44
CA GLU A 282 8.28 -15.31 7.46
C GLU A 282 6.80 -15.29 7.08
N THR A 283 5.90 -15.32 8.07
CA THR A 283 4.45 -15.30 7.86
C THR A 283 4.02 -14.07 7.06
N ARG A 284 4.53 -12.89 7.42
CA ARG A 284 4.25 -11.64 6.70
C ARG A 284 4.75 -11.69 5.26
N ASN A 285 5.99 -12.14 5.03
CA ASN A 285 6.57 -12.21 3.68
C ASN A 285 5.84 -13.23 2.80
N ASN A 286 5.47 -14.39 3.34
CA ASN A 286 4.66 -15.38 2.64
C ASN A 286 3.25 -14.85 2.32
N PHE A 287 2.63 -14.12 3.23
CA PHE A 287 1.34 -13.46 3.00
C PHE A 287 1.42 -12.44 1.84
N LEU A 288 2.48 -11.62 1.79
CA LEU A 288 2.72 -10.71 0.67
C LEU A 288 2.82 -11.48 -0.66
N ILE A 289 3.55 -12.60 -0.68
CA ILE A 289 3.71 -13.41 -1.90
C ILE A 289 2.37 -14.03 -2.34
N ALA A 290 1.61 -14.60 -1.40
CA ALA A 290 0.35 -15.29 -1.67
C ALA A 290 -0.77 -14.34 -2.12
N SER A 291 -0.77 -13.10 -1.64
CA SER A 291 -1.80 -12.10 -1.92
C SER A 291 -1.66 -11.40 -3.28
N HIS A 292 -0.80 -11.93 -4.18
CA HIS A 292 -0.44 -11.29 -5.46
C HIS A 292 0.03 -9.84 -5.29
N HIS A 293 0.71 -9.58 -4.17
CA HIS A 293 1.26 -8.28 -3.88
C HIS A 293 2.18 -7.81 -5.00
N PRO A 294 2.22 -6.52 -5.33
CA PRO A 294 3.24 -5.94 -6.20
C PRO A 294 4.70 -6.32 -5.89
N LEU A 295 5.03 -6.49 -4.61
CA LEU A 295 6.37 -6.92 -4.18
C LEU A 295 6.56 -8.45 -4.24
N ARG A 296 5.59 -9.20 -4.78
CA ARG A 296 5.63 -10.66 -4.84
C ARG A 296 6.89 -11.15 -5.55
N GLU A 297 7.12 -10.74 -6.79
CA GLU A 297 8.32 -11.18 -7.51
C GLU A 297 9.59 -10.70 -6.83
N THR A 298 9.60 -9.47 -6.29
CA THR A 298 10.73 -8.94 -5.52
C THR A 298 11.07 -9.87 -4.35
N LEU A 299 10.09 -10.27 -3.55
CA LEU A 299 10.29 -11.16 -2.41
C LEU A 299 10.71 -12.56 -2.84
N ILE A 300 10.09 -13.11 -3.90
CA ILE A 300 10.47 -14.41 -4.46
C ILE A 300 11.93 -14.39 -4.94
N ASN A 301 12.33 -13.37 -5.69
CA ASN A 301 13.68 -13.23 -6.22
C ASN A 301 14.72 -13.04 -5.10
N GLN A 302 14.34 -12.34 -4.03
CA GLN A 302 15.23 -12.07 -2.91
C GLN A 302 15.40 -13.28 -1.98
N THR A 303 14.33 -14.05 -1.74
CA THR A 303 14.28 -15.04 -0.66
C THR A 303 14.05 -16.49 -1.10
N GLY A 304 13.51 -16.74 -2.30
CA GLY A 304 13.30 -18.09 -2.84
C GLY A 304 11.87 -18.35 -3.38
N ALA A 305 11.78 -19.27 -4.34
CA ALA A 305 10.54 -19.61 -5.04
C ALA A 305 9.51 -20.36 -4.18
N THR A 306 9.97 -21.25 -3.29
CA THR A 306 9.10 -22.06 -2.42
C THR A 306 9.13 -21.56 -0.98
N GLU A 307 8.06 -21.82 -0.23
CA GLU A 307 8.01 -21.47 1.20
C GLU A 307 9.15 -22.11 1.99
N SER A 308 9.46 -23.38 1.69
CA SER A 308 10.62 -24.06 2.28
C SER A 308 11.94 -23.37 1.95
N ALA A 309 12.16 -22.93 0.70
CA ALA A 309 13.38 -22.23 0.32
C ALA A 309 13.51 -20.89 1.05
N ARG A 310 12.40 -20.16 1.20
CA ARG A 310 12.37 -18.89 1.95
C ARG A 310 12.63 -19.09 3.44
N ARG A 311 12.07 -20.14 4.03
CA ARG A 311 12.35 -20.52 5.42
C ARG A 311 13.84 -20.82 5.61
N THR A 312 14.43 -21.66 4.76
CA THR A 312 15.86 -21.96 4.80
C THR A 312 16.70 -20.70 4.67
N PHE A 313 16.38 -19.83 3.70
CA PHE A 313 17.05 -18.55 3.54
C PHE A 313 17.02 -17.70 4.83
N LEU A 314 15.85 -17.54 5.45
CA LEU A 314 15.69 -16.78 6.69
C LEU A 314 16.44 -17.42 7.86
N SER A 315 16.38 -18.74 8.00
CA SER A 315 17.10 -19.48 9.04
C SER A 315 18.62 -19.35 8.89
N ASP A 316 19.14 -19.49 7.67
CA ASP A 316 20.57 -19.36 7.40
C ASP A 316 21.06 -17.92 7.63
N PHE A 317 20.26 -16.92 7.25
CA PHE A 317 20.57 -15.52 7.52
C PHE A 317 20.57 -15.24 9.03
N HIS A 318 19.58 -15.75 9.77
CA HIS A 318 19.48 -15.62 11.22
C HIS A 318 20.68 -16.25 11.95
N ASN A 319 21.04 -17.48 11.61
CA ASN A 319 22.17 -18.19 12.21
C ASN A 319 23.49 -17.43 12.02
N ARG A 320 23.73 -16.91 10.82
CA ARG A 320 24.93 -16.09 10.54
C ARG A 320 24.90 -14.77 11.31
N ALA A 321 23.76 -14.09 11.34
CA ALA A 321 23.60 -12.83 12.05
C ALA A 321 23.80 -13.00 13.56
N LEU A 322 23.24 -14.06 14.14
CA LEU A 322 23.39 -14.39 15.55
C LEU A 322 24.84 -14.80 15.90
N ALA A 323 25.49 -15.59 15.05
CA ALA A 323 26.91 -15.92 15.21
C ALA A 323 27.82 -14.69 15.15
N ARG A 324 27.33 -13.57 14.60
CA ARG A 324 28.09 -12.33 14.45
C ARG A 324 27.83 -11.29 15.54
N LEU A 325 26.56 -11.11 15.93
CA LEU A 325 26.13 -10.06 16.88
C LEU A 325 25.77 -10.60 18.27
N PHE A 326 25.61 -11.92 18.42
CA PHE A 326 25.42 -12.68 19.67
C PHE A 326 24.20 -12.37 20.54
N HIS A 327 23.61 -11.18 20.42
CA HIS A 327 22.55 -10.71 21.31
C HIS A 327 21.19 -10.72 20.62
N THR A 328 20.20 -11.31 21.29
CA THR A 328 18.82 -11.33 20.82
C THR A 328 17.96 -10.24 21.46
N TRP A 329 16.82 -9.92 20.85
CA TRP A 329 15.87 -8.94 21.35
C TRP A 329 14.42 -9.26 20.97
N GLU A 330 13.49 -8.92 21.86
CA GLU A 330 12.06 -8.79 21.60
C GLU A 330 11.46 -7.76 22.57
N PRO A 331 10.39 -7.05 22.19
CA PRO A 331 9.69 -6.16 23.11
C PRO A 331 8.68 -6.94 23.96
N GLU A 332 8.20 -6.30 25.02
CA GLU A 332 6.91 -6.68 25.61
C GLU A 332 5.79 -6.42 24.60
N GLU A 333 4.94 -7.41 24.35
CA GLU A 333 3.81 -7.25 23.44
C GLU A 333 2.65 -6.60 24.18
N LEU A 334 2.06 -5.60 23.55
CA LEU A 334 0.75 -5.11 23.94
C LEU A 334 -0.27 -6.05 23.30
N ASP A 335 -1.08 -6.72 24.12
CA ASP A 335 -2.11 -7.67 23.67
C ASP A 335 -3.10 -7.06 22.67
#